data_AF-A0A550GBQ9-F1
#
_entry.id   AF-A0A550GBQ9-F1
#
_cell.length_a   1.000
_cell.length_b   1.000
_cell.length_c   1.000
_cell.angle_alpha   90.00
_cell.angle_beta   90.00
_cell.angle_gamma   90.00
#
_symmetry.space_group_name_H-M   'P 1'
#
loop_
_entity.id
_entity.type
_entity.pdbx_description
1 polymer ?
#
loop_
_entity_poly.entity_id
_entity_poly.type
_entity_poly.pdbx_seq_one_letter_code
_entity_poly.pdbx_strand_id
1 'polypeptide(L)'
;MNRRKDAAVKWKTLVIPVCVIFLFTLSFQGVNFVKANAMPATSIIPKVTVPEMNVNATVSKADGALWVEIDAEYQMHTIYGYGDSYVVENSGMGLLVDPSPYVTITVTQDILEAHYPFPSNVTNLYVKVDGAKVEWQEDSRGFFHIFDADLSEINWTITPVPRDFVITVHYDQRIS
;
A
#
# COMPACT_ATOMS: atom_id res chain seq x y z
N MET A 1 22.00 -39.98 75.39
CA MET A 1 20.63 -40.13 74.83
C MET A 1 20.25 -38.82 74.13
N ASN A 2 19.58 -38.86 72.96
CA ASN A 2 19.06 -37.73 72.15
C ASN A 2 19.81 -37.19 70.89
N ARG A 3 20.75 -37.90 70.25
CA ARG A 3 21.21 -37.49 68.88
C ARG A 3 20.29 -37.89 67.71
N ARG A 4 19.23 -38.66 67.96
CA ARG A 4 18.32 -39.15 66.87
C ARG A 4 17.13 -38.22 66.57
N LYS A 5 16.84 -37.21 67.39
CA LYS A 5 15.65 -36.34 67.19
C LYS A 5 15.93 -35.14 66.27
N ASP A 6 17.16 -34.68 66.16
CA ASP A 6 17.49 -33.46 65.39
C ASP A 6 17.59 -33.69 63.88
N ALA A 7 17.89 -34.92 63.44
CA ALA A 7 17.95 -35.26 62.01
C ALA A 7 16.55 -35.31 61.37
N ALA A 8 15.52 -35.69 62.14
CA ALA A 8 14.15 -35.80 61.65
C ALA A 8 13.47 -34.43 61.42
N VAL A 9 13.89 -33.40 62.16
CA VAL A 9 13.33 -32.04 62.01
C VAL A 9 13.93 -31.34 60.79
N LYS A 10 15.25 -31.45 60.58
CA LYS A 10 15.93 -30.83 59.42
C LYS A 10 15.48 -31.41 58.07
N TRP A 11 15.10 -32.68 58.01
CA TRP A 11 14.57 -33.29 56.78
C TRP A 11 13.22 -32.70 56.38
N LYS A 12 12.32 -32.44 57.36
CA LYS A 12 10.98 -31.91 57.08
C LYS A 12 11.01 -30.46 56.60
N THR A 13 11.98 -29.65 57.03
CA THR A 13 12.10 -28.25 56.62
C THR A 13 12.64 -28.07 55.20
N LEU A 14 13.37 -29.06 54.66
CA LEU A 14 13.95 -28.98 53.31
C LEU A 14 13.05 -29.61 52.23
N VAL A 15 12.26 -30.62 52.57
CA VAL A 15 11.42 -31.35 51.59
C VAL A 15 10.19 -30.56 51.17
N ILE A 16 9.58 -29.80 52.10
CA ILE A 16 8.38 -29.00 51.82
C ILE A 16 8.61 -27.94 50.72
N PRO A 17 9.65 -27.07 50.79
CA PRO A 17 9.85 -26.06 49.74
C PRO A 17 10.21 -26.68 48.38
N VAL A 18 10.93 -27.81 48.35
CA VAL A 18 11.27 -28.51 47.11
C VAL A 18 10.04 -29.11 46.45
N CYS A 19 9.13 -29.73 47.21
CA CYS A 19 7.86 -30.24 46.68
C CYS A 19 6.96 -29.13 46.14
N VAL A 20 6.91 -27.96 46.80
CA VAL A 20 6.09 -26.82 46.33
C VAL A 20 6.65 -26.24 45.03
N ILE A 21 7.99 -26.08 44.91
CA ILE A 21 8.63 -25.65 43.66
C ILE A 21 8.39 -26.67 42.54
N PHE A 22 8.48 -27.97 42.84
CA PHE A 22 8.26 -29.03 41.85
C PHE A 22 6.80 -29.07 41.37
N LEU A 23 5.82 -28.88 42.27
CA LEU A 23 4.40 -28.74 41.94
C LEU A 23 4.10 -27.48 41.12
N PHE A 24 4.82 -26.38 41.37
CA PHE A 24 4.72 -25.16 40.57
C PHE A 24 5.30 -25.35 39.16
N THR A 25 6.40 -26.08 39.02
CA THR A 25 6.98 -26.34 37.67
C THR A 25 6.14 -27.28 36.82
N LEU A 26 5.42 -28.24 37.42
CA LEU A 26 4.52 -29.15 36.70
C LEU A 26 3.26 -28.44 36.16
N SER A 27 2.81 -27.36 36.80
CA SER A 27 1.59 -26.63 36.41
C SER A 27 1.78 -25.72 35.19
N PHE A 28 3.02 -25.46 34.75
CA PHE A 28 3.29 -24.66 33.53
C PHE A 28 3.55 -25.49 32.27
N GLN A 29 3.59 -26.83 32.35
CA GLN A 29 3.87 -27.69 31.18
C GLN A 29 2.63 -27.97 30.29
N GLY A 30 1.45 -27.47 30.66
CA GLY A 30 0.19 -27.77 29.98
C GLY A 30 -0.42 -26.63 29.16
N VAL A 31 0.12 -25.42 29.22
CA VAL A 31 -0.38 -24.32 28.38
C VAL A 31 0.27 -24.42 27.01
N ASN A 32 -0.41 -25.12 26.10
CA ASN A 32 -0.17 -24.93 24.67
C ASN A 32 -0.51 -23.48 24.37
N PHE A 33 0.50 -22.61 24.40
CA PHE A 33 0.41 -21.31 23.75
C PHE A 33 0.25 -21.63 22.27
N VAL A 34 -1.01 -21.63 21.82
CA VAL A 34 -1.30 -21.61 20.39
C VAL A 34 -0.56 -20.38 19.88
N LYS A 35 0.52 -20.61 19.13
CA LYS A 35 1.24 -19.54 18.45
C LYS A 35 0.18 -18.86 17.60
N ALA A 36 -0.17 -17.63 17.98
CA ALA A 36 -1.08 -16.84 17.17
C ALA A 36 -0.49 -16.83 15.75
N ASN A 37 -1.21 -17.41 14.80
CA ASN A 37 -0.81 -17.29 13.41
C ASN A 37 -0.78 -15.79 13.13
N ALA A 38 0.39 -15.27 12.77
CA ALA A 38 0.48 -13.89 12.31
C ALA A 38 -0.50 -13.78 11.14
N MET A 39 -1.55 -12.99 11.33
CA MET A 39 -2.51 -12.73 10.27
C MET A 39 -1.70 -12.10 9.13
N PRO A 40 -1.73 -12.67 7.91
CA PRO A 40 -0.99 -12.08 6.81
C PRO A 40 -1.44 -10.64 6.66
N ALA A 41 -0.48 -9.71 6.66
CA ALA A 41 -0.76 -8.30 6.44
C ALA A 41 -1.51 -8.21 5.11
N THR A 42 -2.79 -7.82 5.17
CA THR A 42 -3.61 -7.69 3.97
C THR A 42 -3.18 -6.39 3.32
N SER A 43 -2.35 -6.49 2.28
CA SER A 43 -1.90 -5.31 1.55
C SER A 43 -3.04 -4.81 0.67
N ILE A 44 -3.70 -3.74 1.12
CA ILE A 44 -4.60 -2.97 0.27
C ILE A 44 -3.73 -1.98 -0.52
N ILE A 45 -3.81 -2.05 -1.84
CA ILE A 45 -3.22 -1.03 -2.73
C ILE A 45 -4.12 0.22 -2.67
N PRO A 46 -3.56 1.43 -2.54
CA PRO A 46 -4.36 2.65 -2.54
C PRO A 46 -5.22 2.73 -3.81
N LYS A 47 -6.51 3.00 -3.63
CA LYS A 47 -7.45 3.19 -4.74
C LYS A 47 -7.66 4.67 -4.95
N VAL A 48 -7.47 5.14 -6.18
CA VAL A 48 -7.65 6.54 -6.54
C VAL A 48 -8.80 6.67 -7.53
N THR A 49 -9.54 7.77 -7.42
CA THR A 49 -10.59 8.18 -8.35
C THR A 49 -10.23 9.49 -9.02
N VAL A 50 -10.71 9.67 -10.25
CA VAL A 50 -10.49 10.88 -11.04
C VAL A 50 -11.85 11.55 -11.29
N PRO A 51 -12.38 12.32 -10.33
CA PRO A 51 -13.68 12.97 -10.48
C PRO A 51 -13.72 14.00 -11.61
N GLU A 52 -12.61 14.70 -11.87
CA GLU A 52 -12.56 15.77 -12.86
C GLU A 52 -11.26 15.69 -13.66
N MET A 53 -11.40 15.91 -14.97
CA MET A 53 -10.31 15.91 -15.93
C MET A 53 -10.50 17.10 -16.86
N ASN A 54 -9.48 17.95 -16.95
CA ASN A 54 -9.44 19.08 -17.88
C ASN A 54 -8.29 18.85 -18.85
N VAL A 55 -8.58 18.87 -20.15
CA VAL A 55 -7.56 18.70 -21.21
C VAL A 55 -7.67 19.88 -22.16
N ASN A 56 -6.63 20.70 -22.17
CA ASN A 56 -6.48 21.80 -23.10
C ASN A 56 -5.50 21.42 -24.21
N ALA A 57 -5.85 21.80 -25.44
CA ALA A 57 -5.01 21.59 -26.60
C ALA A 57 -4.89 22.90 -27.38
N THR A 58 -3.66 23.37 -27.58
CA THR A 58 -3.38 24.57 -28.37
C THR A 58 -2.62 24.19 -29.61
N VAL A 59 -3.17 24.50 -30.79
CA VAL A 59 -2.50 24.26 -32.07
C VAL A 59 -1.78 25.53 -32.50
N SER A 60 -0.50 25.40 -32.85
CA SER A 60 0.34 26.50 -33.32
C SER A 60 1.15 26.11 -34.54
N LYS A 61 1.72 27.11 -35.22
CA LYS A 61 2.65 26.92 -36.34
C LYS A 61 3.97 27.59 -36.02
N ALA A 62 5.05 26.81 -35.99
CA ALA A 62 6.40 27.27 -35.71
C ALA A 62 7.37 26.61 -36.71
N ASP A 63 8.27 27.39 -37.31
CA ASP A 63 9.28 26.93 -38.27
C ASP A 63 8.71 26.10 -39.44
N GLY A 64 7.51 26.47 -39.89
CA GLY A 64 6.82 25.80 -40.99
C GLY A 64 6.11 24.49 -40.60
N ALA A 65 6.30 23.99 -39.37
CA ALA A 65 5.61 22.82 -38.82
C ALA A 65 4.42 23.22 -37.95
N LEU A 66 3.38 22.39 -37.96
CA LEU A 66 2.27 22.44 -37.02
C LEU A 66 2.63 21.67 -35.76
N TRP A 67 2.33 22.30 -34.63
CA TRP A 67 2.52 21.75 -33.29
C TRP A 67 1.19 21.76 -32.56
N VAL A 68 1.00 20.77 -31.70
CA VAL A 68 -0.05 20.77 -30.69
C VAL A 68 0.61 20.71 -29.32
N GLU A 69 0.27 21.67 -28.48
CA GLU A 69 0.62 21.74 -27.07
C GLU A 69 -0.56 21.16 -26.28
N ILE A 70 -0.30 20.16 -25.44
CA ILE A 70 -1.31 19.48 -24.63
C ILE A 70 -1.00 19.74 -23.16
N ASP A 71 -1.99 20.29 -22.45
CA ASP A 71 -2.01 20.43 -20.99
C ASP A 71 -3.19 19.65 -20.43
N ALA A 72 -2.90 18.57 -19.72
CA ALA A 72 -3.90 17.76 -19.05
C ALA A 72 -3.78 17.91 -17.53
N GLU A 73 -4.90 18.18 -16.87
CA GLU A 73 -5.02 18.27 -15.42
C GLU A 73 -6.05 17.26 -14.92
N TYR A 74 -5.65 16.45 -13.95
CA TYR A 74 -6.46 15.41 -13.33
C TYR A 74 -6.59 15.70 -11.84
N GLN A 75 -7.82 15.96 -11.40
CA GLN A 75 -8.13 16.09 -9.98
C GLN A 75 -8.29 14.68 -9.42
N MET A 76 -7.44 14.29 -8.48
CA MET A 76 -7.37 12.92 -7.95
C MET A 76 -7.86 12.90 -6.50
N HIS A 77 -8.67 11.89 -6.17
CA HIS A 77 -9.10 11.61 -4.81
C HIS A 77 -8.79 10.17 -4.42
N THR A 78 -8.01 10.00 -3.37
CA THR A 78 -7.63 8.70 -2.81
C THR A 78 -8.73 8.19 -1.88
N ILE A 79 -9.28 7.02 -2.20
CA ILE A 79 -10.27 6.32 -1.37
C ILE A 79 -9.61 5.66 -0.16
N TYR A 80 -8.36 5.19 -0.31
CA TYR A 80 -7.59 4.53 0.75
C TYR A 80 -6.14 5.04 0.78
N GLY A 81 -5.73 5.76 1.82
CA GLY A 81 -4.35 6.22 2.02
C GLY A 81 -3.57 5.34 2.99
N TYR A 82 -2.25 5.47 3.02
CA TYR A 82 -1.42 4.71 3.95
C TYR A 82 -1.75 4.99 5.40
N GLY A 83 -1.82 3.94 6.21
CA GLY A 83 -2.22 4.03 7.61
C GLY A 83 -3.72 4.22 7.82
N ASP A 84 -4.52 4.41 6.75
CA ASP A 84 -5.97 4.38 6.88
C ASP A 84 -6.42 2.98 7.32
N SER A 85 -7.35 2.96 8.27
CA SER A 85 -7.98 1.76 8.79
C SER A 85 -9.42 1.70 8.33
N TYR A 86 -9.81 0.61 7.67
CA TYR A 86 -11.16 0.42 7.13
C TYR A 86 -11.83 -0.80 7.74
N VAL A 87 -13.14 -0.69 8.01
CA VAL A 87 -13.98 -1.80 8.45
C VAL A 87 -14.81 -2.26 7.26
N VAL A 88 -14.54 -3.46 6.74
CA VAL A 88 -15.33 -4.04 5.65
C VAL A 88 -16.62 -4.61 6.22
N GLU A 89 -17.75 -3.97 5.92
CA GLU A 89 -19.06 -4.60 6.11
C GLU A 89 -19.27 -5.65 5.00
N ASN A 90 -19.60 -6.87 5.41
CA ASN A 90 -19.70 -8.04 4.53
C ASN A 90 -20.96 -7.96 3.65
N SER A 91 -20.95 -7.12 2.60
CA SER A 91 -22.06 -6.98 1.66
C SER A 91 -21.76 -7.68 0.33
N GLY A 92 -21.78 -9.02 0.35
CA GLY A 92 -22.22 -9.85 -0.79
C GLY A 92 -21.46 -9.84 -2.12
N MET A 93 -20.48 -8.98 -2.37
CA MET A 93 -19.66 -9.04 -3.59
C MET A 93 -18.22 -8.58 -3.34
N GLY A 94 -17.26 -9.50 -3.53
CA GLY A 94 -15.99 -9.15 -4.17
C GLY A 94 -14.86 -8.60 -3.30
N LEU A 95 -14.76 -8.96 -2.02
CA LEU A 95 -13.46 -9.24 -1.41
C LEU A 95 -13.70 -10.41 -0.46
N LEU A 96 -13.27 -11.61 -0.85
CA LEU A 96 -13.38 -12.82 -0.03
C LEU A 96 -12.41 -12.70 1.15
N VAL A 97 -12.79 -11.92 2.16
CA VAL A 97 -12.24 -12.00 3.51
C VAL A 97 -13.34 -12.60 4.37
N ASP A 98 -13.11 -13.85 4.76
CA ASP A 98 -13.93 -14.73 5.61
C ASP A 98 -14.82 -13.95 6.62
N PRO A 99 -16.11 -14.28 6.80
CA PRO A 99 -17.04 -13.46 7.58
C PRO A 99 -16.79 -13.57 9.08
N SER A 100 -15.74 -12.89 9.54
CA SER A 100 -15.52 -12.53 10.93
C SER A 100 -16.20 -11.17 11.19
N PRO A 101 -16.89 -10.97 12.32
CA PRO A 101 -17.84 -9.87 12.48
C PRO A 101 -17.24 -8.46 12.39
N TYR A 102 -15.92 -8.26 12.52
CA TYR A 102 -15.26 -6.98 12.20
C TYR A 102 -13.79 -7.23 11.86
N VAL A 103 -13.39 -7.05 10.59
CA VAL A 103 -11.96 -6.98 10.22
C VAL A 103 -11.63 -5.52 9.95
N THR A 104 -10.77 -4.96 10.79
CA THR A 104 -10.09 -3.70 10.48
C THR A 104 -8.90 -4.02 9.59
N ILE A 105 -8.89 -3.48 8.38
CA ILE A 105 -7.75 -3.60 7.47
C ILE A 105 -7.00 -2.28 7.46
N THR A 106 -5.69 -2.34 7.66
CA THR A 106 -4.79 -1.19 7.54
C THR A 106 -4.11 -1.23 6.17
N VAL A 107 -4.15 -0.11 5.45
CA VAL A 107 -3.45 0.05 4.17
C VAL A 107 -1.95 0.07 4.42
N THR A 108 -1.22 -0.88 3.84
CA THR A 108 0.22 -1.06 4.09
C THR A 108 1.12 -0.44 3.02
N GLN A 109 0.58 0.00 1.90
CA GLN A 109 1.35 0.60 0.81
C GLN A 109 0.97 2.07 0.63
N ASP A 110 1.98 2.94 0.72
CA ASP A 110 1.88 4.38 0.49
C ASP A 110 2.47 4.79 -0.86
N ILE A 111 2.23 3.96 -1.86
CA ILE A 111 2.86 4.07 -3.16
C ILE A 111 1.76 3.96 -4.20
N LEU A 112 1.65 4.99 -5.03
CA LEU A 112 0.84 4.97 -6.24
C LEU A 112 1.76 4.95 -7.44
N GLU A 113 1.73 3.86 -8.20
CA GLU A 113 2.33 3.77 -9.53
C GLU A 113 1.26 4.16 -10.55
N ALA A 114 1.54 5.19 -11.34
CA ALA A 114 0.64 5.71 -12.36
C ALA A 114 1.29 5.56 -13.74
N HIS A 115 0.46 5.22 -14.71
CA HIS A 115 0.83 4.98 -16.10
C HIS A 115 0.03 5.91 -17.01
N TYR A 116 0.69 6.52 -17.99
CA TYR A 116 0.06 7.47 -18.89
C TYR A 116 0.50 7.26 -20.34
N PRO A 117 -0.45 7.01 -21.26
CA PRO A 117 -0.13 6.83 -22.67
C PRO A 117 0.21 8.18 -23.32
N PHE A 118 1.20 8.19 -24.21
CA PHE A 118 1.59 9.37 -24.98
C PHE A 118 2.09 9.01 -26.38
N PRO A 119 2.00 9.92 -27.37
CA PRO A 119 2.55 9.69 -28.71
C PRO A 119 4.09 9.60 -28.71
N SER A 120 4.68 8.71 -29.51
CA SER A 120 6.14 8.50 -29.53
C SER A 120 6.96 9.70 -30.05
N ASN A 121 6.32 10.71 -30.65
CA ASN A 121 6.97 11.88 -31.24
C ASN A 121 6.80 13.17 -30.40
N VAL A 122 6.57 13.05 -29.10
CA VAL A 122 6.43 14.20 -28.21
C VAL A 122 7.77 14.81 -27.79
N THR A 123 7.74 16.08 -27.43
CA THR A 123 8.83 16.83 -26.79
C THR A 123 8.30 17.57 -25.57
N ASN A 124 9.20 18.11 -24.74
CA ASN A 124 8.86 18.88 -23.53
C ASN A 124 7.95 18.15 -22.54
N LEU A 125 7.96 16.81 -22.54
CA LEU A 125 7.16 15.99 -21.64
C LEU A 125 7.56 16.22 -20.18
N TYR A 126 6.58 16.57 -19.35
CA TYR A 126 6.74 16.58 -17.90
C TYR A 126 5.45 16.23 -17.18
N VAL A 127 5.62 15.72 -15.96
CA VAL A 127 4.53 15.43 -15.04
C VAL A 127 4.73 16.24 -13.77
N LYS A 128 3.65 16.78 -13.21
CA LYS A 128 3.63 17.45 -11.91
C LYS A 128 2.57 16.83 -11.02
N VAL A 129 2.85 16.82 -9.73
CA VAL A 129 1.92 16.48 -8.65
C VAL A 129 1.86 17.68 -7.71
N ASP A 130 0.67 18.27 -7.55
CA ASP A 130 0.46 19.52 -6.79
C ASP A 130 1.42 20.64 -7.21
N GLY A 131 1.68 20.73 -8.52
CA GLY A 131 2.58 21.71 -9.12
C GLY A 131 4.08 21.38 -9.02
N ALA A 132 4.48 20.39 -8.22
CA ALA A 132 5.86 19.93 -8.13
C ALA A 132 6.17 18.91 -9.23
N LYS A 133 7.28 19.08 -9.97
CA LYS A 133 7.70 18.11 -10.98
C LYS A 133 8.06 16.77 -10.34
N VAL A 134 7.60 15.69 -10.96
CA VAL A 134 7.97 14.32 -10.58
C VAL A 134 8.84 13.68 -11.66
N GLU A 135 9.76 12.83 -11.23
CA GLU A 135 10.55 12.00 -12.14
C GLU A 135 9.63 10.94 -12.76
N TRP A 136 9.86 10.65 -14.03
CA TRP A 136 9.14 9.65 -14.80
C TRP A 136 10.14 8.84 -15.62
N GLN A 137 9.73 7.65 -16.03
CA GLN A 137 10.49 6.81 -16.95
C GLN A 137 9.55 6.31 -18.05
N GLU A 138 10.10 6.04 -19.23
CA GLU A 138 9.33 5.44 -20.32
C GLU A 138 9.14 3.95 -20.03
N ASP A 139 7.90 3.48 -20.08
CA ASP A 139 7.55 2.08 -20.00
C ASP A 139 7.19 1.56 -21.40
N SER A 140 7.93 0.56 -21.85
CA SER A 140 7.76 -0.07 -23.16
C SER A 140 6.74 -1.21 -23.15
N ARG A 141 6.02 -1.42 -22.04
CA ARG A 141 5.02 -2.48 -21.90
C ARG A 141 3.84 -2.36 -22.87
N GLY A 142 3.68 -1.20 -23.52
CA GLY A 142 2.70 -0.97 -24.57
C GLY A 142 1.28 -0.87 -24.01
N PHE A 143 0.65 0.30 -24.18
CA PHE A 143 -0.72 0.50 -23.72
C PHE A 143 -1.71 -0.12 -24.70
N PHE A 144 -2.05 -1.39 -24.52
CA PHE A 144 -3.02 -2.10 -25.36
C PHE A 144 -4.46 -1.86 -24.93
N HIS A 145 -4.94 -0.61 -24.82
CA HIS A 145 -6.36 -0.39 -24.57
C HIS A 145 -6.93 0.88 -25.22
N ILE A 146 -8.03 0.66 -25.95
CA ILE A 146 -9.03 1.61 -26.50
C ILE A 146 -8.64 2.29 -27.81
N PHE A 147 -7.37 2.62 -28.03
CA PHE A 147 -6.91 3.18 -29.29
C PHE A 147 -6.11 2.12 -30.05
N ASP A 148 -6.46 1.86 -31.31
CA ASP A 148 -5.77 0.90 -32.20
C ASP A 148 -4.40 1.46 -32.65
N ALA A 149 -3.62 1.95 -31.68
CA ALA A 149 -2.36 2.64 -31.85
C ALA A 149 -1.38 2.17 -30.78
N ASP A 150 -0.18 1.79 -31.20
CA ASP A 150 0.94 1.51 -30.31
C ASP A 150 1.42 2.85 -29.70
N LEU A 151 0.90 3.18 -28.52
CA LEU A 151 1.33 4.35 -27.74
C LEU A 151 2.38 3.92 -26.71
N SER A 152 3.45 4.72 -26.62
CA SER A 152 4.39 4.62 -25.50
C SER A 152 3.69 5.00 -24.20
N GLU A 153 4.18 4.50 -23.08
CA GLU A 153 3.72 4.92 -21.75
C GLU A 153 4.84 5.61 -21.00
N ILE A 154 4.50 6.61 -20.20
CA ILE A 154 5.36 7.00 -19.10
C ILE A 154 4.76 6.45 -17.81
N ASN A 155 5.62 6.05 -16.89
CA ASN A 155 5.23 5.78 -15.52
C ASN A 155 5.97 6.67 -14.55
N TRP A 156 5.27 6.97 -13.46
CA TRP A 156 5.81 7.69 -12.32
C TRP A 156 5.21 7.15 -11.04
N THR A 157 5.89 7.45 -9.94
CA THR A 157 5.53 6.95 -8.62
C THR A 157 5.37 8.09 -7.65
N ILE A 158 4.31 8.05 -6.85
CA ILE A 158 4.03 9.02 -5.79
C ILE A 158 4.12 8.30 -4.45
N THR A 159 4.91 8.85 -3.52
CA THR A 159 5.00 8.38 -2.14
C THR A 159 5.44 9.53 -1.22
N PRO A 160 4.72 9.82 -0.12
CA PRO A 160 3.41 9.27 0.26
C PRO A 160 2.30 9.68 -0.74
N VAL A 161 1.22 8.91 -0.84
CA VAL A 161 0.07 9.22 -1.70
C VAL A 161 -0.85 10.21 -0.98
N PRO A 162 -1.00 11.45 -1.48
CA PRO A 162 -1.89 12.42 -0.85
C PRO A 162 -3.37 11.98 -0.96
N ARG A 163 -4.19 12.50 -0.05
CA ARG A 163 -5.64 12.25 -0.08
C ARG A 163 -6.30 12.92 -1.29
N ASP A 164 -5.98 14.18 -1.50
CA ASP A 164 -6.46 15.02 -2.60
C ASP A 164 -5.21 15.61 -3.25
N PHE A 165 -5.07 15.44 -4.56
CA PHE A 165 -3.93 15.97 -5.30
C PHE A 165 -4.27 16.19 -6.76
N VAL A 166 -3.49 17.05 -7.41
CA VAL A 166 -3.64 17.38 -8.82
C VAL A 166 -2.46 16.80 -9.59
N ILE A 167 -2.75 16.01 -10.63
CA ILE A 167 -1.74 15.59 -11.60
C ILE A 167 -1.83 16.51 -12.81
N THR A 168 -0.71 17.09 -13.21
CA THR A 168 -0.59 17.81 -14.49
C THR A 168 0.36 17.05 -15.39
N VAL A 169 -0.07 16.74 -16.61
CA VAL A 169 0.77 16.18 -17.67
C VAL A 169 0.81 17.17 -18.81
N HIS A 170 2.01 17.50 -19.28
CA HIS A 170 2.20 18.40 -20.41
C HIS A 170 3.12 17.76 -21.44
N TYR A 171 2.81 17.96 -22.72
CA TYR A 171 3.71 17.63 -23.82
C TYR A 171 3.39 18.44 -25.08
N ASP A 172 4.40 18.59 -25.92
CA ASP A 172 4.27 19.13 -27.27
C ASP A 172 4.40 18.01 -28.29
N GLN A 173 3.56 18.03 -29.32
CA GLN A 173 3.62 17.06 -30.40
C GLN A 173 3.65 17.77 -31.74
N ARG A 174 4.63 17.41 -32.58
CA ARG A 174 4.64 17.84 -33.98
C ARG A 174 3.64 17.01 -34.78
N ILE A 175 2.76 17.67 -35.54
CA ILE A 175 1.67 17.02 -36.29
C ILE A 175 1.79 17.16 -37.83
N SER A 176 2.83 17.84 -38.34
CA SER A 176 3.14 17.96 -39.78
C SER A 176 4.61 17.95 -40.12
#